data_AF-A0A961F8V3-F1
#
_entry.id   AF-A0A961F8V3-F1
#
_cell.length_a   1.000
_cell.length_b   1.000
_cell.length_c   1.000
_cell.angle_alpha   90.00
_cell.angle_beta   90.00
_cell.angle_gamma   90.00
#
_symmetry.space_group_name_H-M   'P 1'
#
loop_
_entity.id
_entity.type
_entity.pdbx_description
1 polymer ?
#
loop_
_entity_poly.entity_id
_entity_poly.type
_entity_poly.pdbx_seq_one_letter_code
_entity_poly.pdbx_strand_id
1 'polypeptide(L)' 'TTLRAITMADLTRAASTTEIAAMQDLVAEAMAAGAIGVSTGLAYPPAMAATTEEVIEVCRPMVAQGGLYATHMR' A
#
# COMPACT_ATOMS: atom_id res chain seq x y z
N THR A 1 -0.83 -1.03 5.59
CA THR A 1 -1.92 -1.15 6.59
C THR A 1 -2.75 0.12 6.62
N THR A 2 -2.15 1.29 6.86
CA THR A 2 -2.85 2.60 6.89
C THR A 2 -3.64 2.89 5.63
N LEU A 3 -3.03 2.71 4.46
CA LEU A 3 -3.70 2.94 3.17
C LEU A 3 -4.98 2.08 3.03
N ARG A 4 -4.90 0.77 3.31
CA ARG A 4 -6.07 -0.11 3.32
C ARG A 4 -7.14 0.37 4.31
N ALA A 5 -6.75 0.80 5.51
CA ALA A 5 -7.70 1.29 6.52
C ALA A 5 -8.41 2.60 6.10
N ILE A 6 -7.80 3.40 5.22
CA ILE A 6 -8.40 4.62 4.67
C ILE A 6 -9.33 4.28 3.49
N THR A 7 -8.92 3.36 2.62
CA THR A 7 -9.59 3.16 1.32
C THR A 7 -10.56 1.98 1.29
N MET A 8 -10.48 1.05 2.24
CA MET A 8 -11.27 -0.18 2.24
C MET A 8 -12.21 -0.22 3.44
N ALA A 9 -13.47 -0.59 3.17
CA ALA A 9 -14.45 -0.84 4.22
C ALA A 9 -14.28 -2.22 4.89
N ASP A 10 -13.74 -3.20 4.16
CA ASP A 10 -13.52 -4.57 4.65
C ASP A 10 -12.07 -5.00 4.39
N LEU A 11 -11.31 -5.13 5.48
CA LEU A 11 -9.89 -5.47 5.46
C LEU A 11 -9.62 -6.98 5.41
N THR A 12 -10.65 -7.82 5.48
CA THR A 12 -10.50 -9.29 5.56
C THR A 12 -10.32 -9.97 4.20
N ARG A 13 -10.34 -9.18 3.11
CA ARG A 13 -10.18 -9.62 1.73
C ARG A 13 -9.06 -8.86 1.00
N ALA A 14 -8.66 -9.35 -0.17
CA ALA A 14 -7.81 -8.59 -1.08
C ALA A 14 -8.49 -7.27 -1.52
N ALA A 15 -7.69 -6.24 -1.80
CA ALA A 15 -8.19 -5.00 -2.36
C ALA A 15 -8.69 -5.19 -3.80
N SER A 16 -9.79 -4.53 -4.12
CA SER A 16 -10.28 -4.39 -5.50
C SER A 16 -9.39 -3.42 -6.30
N THR A 17 -9.54 -3.42 -7.62
CA THR A 17 -8.80 -2.51 -8.50
C THR A 17 -9.06 -1.03 -8.16
N THR A 18 -10.29 -0.67 -7.79
CA THR A 18 -10.64 0.70 -7.38
C THR A 18 -9.99 1.08 -6.05
N GLU A 19 -9.95 0.17 -5.07
CA GLU A 19 -9.28 0.41 -3.79
C GLU A 19 -7.76 0.51 -3.96
N ILE A 20 -7.17 -0.29 -4.86
CA ILE A 20 -5.74 -0.19 -5.23
C ILE A 20 -5.45 1.17 -5.86
N ALA A 21 -6.26 1.62 -6.81
CA ALA A 21 -6.09 2.93 -7.44
C ALA A 21 -6.14 4.06 -6.40
N ALA A 22 -7.11 4.03 -5.47
CA ALA A 22 -7.17 5.01 -4.38
C ALA A 22 -5.94 4.97 -3.46
N MET A 23 -5.38 3.78 -3.19
CA MET A 23 -4.14 3.67 -2.42
C MET A 23 -2.93 4.20 -3.20
N GLN A 24 -2.87 3.99 -4.52
CA GLN A 24 -1.82 4.52 -5.38
C GLN A 24 -1.82 6.05 -5.40
N ASP A 25 -3.01 6.69 -5.47
CA ASP A 25 -3.15 8.15 -5.41
C ASP A 25 -2.56 8.71 -4.09
N LEU A 26 -2.87 8.06 -2.96
CA LEU A 26 -2.33 8.44 -1.66
C LEU A 26 -0.81 8.21 -1.56
N VAL A 27 -0.27 7.16 -2.19
CA VAL A 27 1.19 6.96 -2.27
C VAL A 27 1.83 8.07 -3.10
N ALA A 28 1.25 8.40 -4.26
CA ALA A 28 1.77 9.47 -5.11
C ALA A 28 1.77 10.83 -4.38
N GLU A 29 0.69 11.15 -3.68
CA GLU A 29 0.58 12.34 -2.83
C GLU A 29 1.63 12.35 -1.72
N ALA A 30 1.77 11.25 -0.98
CA ALA A 30 2.73 11.14 0.12
C ALA A 30 4.17 11.30 -0.37
N MET A 31 4.53 10.66 -1.48
CA MET A 31 5.85 10.79 -2.09
C MET A 31 6.11 12.24 -2.54
N ALA A 32 5.14 12.88 -3.19
CA ALA A 32 5.23 14.30 -3.57
C ALA A 32 5.37 15.25 -2.36
N ALA A 33 4.80 14.88 -1.21
CA ALA A 33 4.96 15.60 0.05
C ALA A 33 6.30 15.34 0.77
N GLY A 34 7.16 14.48 0.22
CA GLY A 34 8.50 14.19 0.75
C GLY A 34 8.63 12.87 1.51
N ALA A 35 7.66 11.95 1.39
CA ALA A 35 7.86 10.60 1.88
C ALA A 35 9.00 9.90 1.13
N ILE A 36 9.78 9.08 1.85
CA ILE A 36 10.96 8.40 1.31
C ILE A 36 10.65 7.01 0.73
N GLY A 37 9.40 6.54 0.83
CA GLY A 37 9.02 5.20 0.44
C GLY A 37 7.74 4.70 1.11
N VAL A 38 7.45 3.41 0.92
CA VAL A 38 6.28 2.72 1.46
C VAL A 38 6.71 1.57 2.36
N SER A 39 5.99 1.37 3.46
CA SER A 39 6.18 0.22 4.34
C SER A 39 4.98 -0.72 4.37
N THR A 40 5.23 -2.01 4.58
CA THR A 40 4.19 -3.03 4.78
C THR A 40 4.35 -3.75 6.12
N GLY A 41 3.23 -4.23 6.65
CA GLY A 41 3.19 -5.07 7.84
C GLY A 41 2.22 -6.21 7.63
N LEU A 42 2.66 -7.21 6.85
CA LEU A 42 1.79 -8.23 6.27
C LEU A 42 1.38 -9.31 7.27
N ALA A 43 2.08 -9.41 8.41
CA ALA A 43 1.70 -10.30 9.51
C ALA A 43 0.53 -9.74 10.36
N TYR A 44 0.18 -8.45 10.20
CA TYR A 44 -0.86 -7.82 11.01
C TYR A 44 -2.26 -7.95 10.40
N PRO A 45 -3.32 -8.11 11.22
CA PRO A 45 -4.69 -8.31 10.72
C PRO A 45 -5.15 -7.34 9.62
N PRO A 46 -4.84 -6.02 9.65
CA PRO A 46 -5.28 -5.08 8.62
C PRO A 46 -4.73 -5.35 7.20
N ALA A 47 -3.62 -6.08 7.08
CA ALA A 47 -2.95 -6.35 5.80
C ALA A 47 -2.67 -7.84 5.56
N MET A 48 -3.12 -8.72 6.45
CA MET A 48 -2.91 -10.17 6.34
C MET A 48 -3.57 -10.77 5.09
N ALA A 49 -4.68 -10.18 4.64
CA ALA A 49 -5.40 -10.58 3.42
C ALA A 49 -4.84 -9.94 2.13
N ALA A 50 -3.85 -9.04 2.24
CA ALA A 50 -3.24 -8.42 1.06
C ALA A 50 -2.42 -9.44 0.27
N THR A 51 -2.59 -9.46 -1.04
CA THR A 51 -1.81 -10.34 -1.92
C THR A 51 -0.47 -9.69 -2.26
N THR A 52 0.48 -10.50 -2.73
CA THR A 52 1.75 -9.96 -3.25
C THR A 52 1.51 -9.00 -4.42
N GLU A 53 0.56 -9.31 -5.31
CA GLU A 53 0.20 -8.44 -6.44
C GLU A 53 -0.35 -7.10 -5.98
N GLU A 54 -1.25 -7.10 -4.98
CA GLU A 54 -1.76 -5.86 -4.39
C GLU A 54 -0.62 -4.99 -3.84
N VAL A 55 0.34 -5.59 -3.11
CA VAL A 55 1.49 -4.86 -2.57
C VAL A 55 2.34 -4.26 -3.69
N ILE A 56 2.61 -5.03 -4.75
CA ILE A 56 3.36 -4.57 -5.92
C ILE A 56 2.64 -3.36 -6.55
N GLU A 57 1.35 -3.49 -6.84
CA GLU A 57 0.56 -2.43 -7.48
C GLU A 57 0.52 -1.16 -6.63
N VAL A 58 0.21 -1.27 -5.34
CA VAL A 58 0.15 -0.10 -4.44
C VAL A 58 1.49 0.64 -4.37
N CYS A 59 2.61 -0.08 -4.45
CA CYS A 59 3.94 0.52 -4.36
C CYS A 59 4.42 1.17 -5.68
N ARG A 60 3.79 0.90 -6.83
CA ARG A 60 4.27 1.39 -8.14
C ARG A 60 4.55 2.90 -8.20
N PRO A 61 3.71 3.79 -7.64
CA PRO A 61 3.91 5.24 -7.78
C PRO A 61 5.22 5.75 -7.16
N MET A 62 5.78 5.04 -6.17
CA MET A 62 7.02 5.47 -5.51
C MET A 62 8.27 5.29 -6.40
N VAL A 63 8.20 4.46 -7.44
CA VAL A 63 9.35 4.10 -8.30
C VAL A 63 9.93 5.33 -9.00
N ALA A 64 9.06 6.24 -9.48
CA ALA A 64 9.49 7.46 -10.18
C ALA A 64 10.35 8.38 -9.31
N GLN A 65 10.27 8.23 -7.98
CA GLN A 65 10.98 9.05 -7.00
C GLN A 65 12.06 8.26 -6.25
N GLY A 66 12.40 7.05 -6.70
CA GLY A 66 13.41 6.21 -6.07
C GLY A 66 13.03 5.74 -4.65
N GLY A 67 11.73 5.60 -4.37
CA GLY A 67 11.23 5.29 -3.04
C GLY A 67 11.69 3.93 -2.51
N LEU A 68 11.88 3.86 -1.20
CA LEU A 68 12.26 2.65 -0.49
C LEU A 68 11.04 1.76 -0.21
N TYR A 69 11.27 0.44 -0.25
CA TYR A 69 10.32 -0.54 0.26
C TYR A 69 10.85 -1.13 1.57
N ALA A 70 10.10 -0.96 2.65
CA ALA A 70 10.41 -1.57 3.95
C ALA A 70 9.29 -2.54 4.35
N THR A 71 9.61 -3.69 4.94
CA THR A 71 8.59 -4.69 5.26
C THR A 71 8.80 -5.35 6.61
N HIS A 72 7.71 -5.48 7.36
CA HIS A 72 7.57 -6.52 8.37
C HIS A 72 6.92 -7.73 7.68
N MET A 73 7.76 -8.76 7.46
CA MET A 73 7.41 -9.95 6.69
C MET A 73 6.34 -10.80 7.39
N ARG A 74 5.61 -11.60 6.59
CA ARG A 74 4.72 -12.65 7.07
C ARG A 74 5.34 -14.02 6.79
#